data_AF-A0A398AR99-F1
#
_entry.id   AF-A0A398AR99-F1
#
_cell.length_a   1.000
_cell.length_b   1.000
_cell.length_c   1.000
_cell.angle_alpha   90.00
_cell.angle_beta   90.00
_cell.angle_gamma   90.00
#
_symmetry.space_group_name_H-M   'P 1'
#
loop_
_entity.id
_entity.type
_entity.pdbx_description
1 polymer ?
#
loop_
_entity_poly.entity_id
_entity_poly.type
_entity_poly.pdbx_seq_one_letter_code
_entity_poly.pdbx_strand_id
1 'polypeptide(L)'
;MEAVPDGSERDKTTPPPSSSSSSSSPIPVVTSFWKEFDLEKEKSLLDEQGLRIAENQENSQKNRRKLAESTRDFKKASAEDKLGMFNSLLKGYQEEVDNITKRAKFGENAFLNIYQKLYEAPDPFPALASIAEQERKLSEVESENRKMKVELEEFRTEATHLKNQQSTIRRLEERNRQLEQQMEEKIKEVVEIKQRNLAEENQKTLELLKDRRLKEKIGFLTDELEKTKADNVKLYGKIRYVQDYNHDKVVSRGSKKYVEDVESGFSSDVESKYKKIYEDDINPFAAFSKKEREQRIKDLGIRDRITLSSGRFLLGNKYARTFAFFYTIGLHVLVFTCLYRMSALSYLSHGAEETPVTETTTNLPRGF
;
A
#
# COMPACT_ATOMS: atom_id res chain seq x y z
N MET A 1 -32.68 22.21 -43.20
CA MET A 1 -32.33 22.81 -44.50
C MET A 1 -30.82 22.89 -44.50
N GLU A 2 -30.03 22.17 -45.28
CA GLU A 2 -30.16 21.42 -46.55
C GLU A 2 -29.10 20.29 -46.47
N ALA A 3 -29.46 19.03 -46.75
CA ALA A 3 -29.30 18.32 -48.04
C ALA A 3 -27.84 18.01 -48.45
N VAL A 4 -27.53 16.71 -48.35
CA VAL A 4 -26.41 15.90 -48.90
C VAL A 4 -26.58 15.79 -50.43
N PRO A 5 -25.54 15.60 -51.29
CA PRO A 5 -25.01 14.26 -51.68
C PRO A 5 -23.50 14.31 -52.09
N ASP A 6 -22.73 13.29 -52.47
CA ASP A 6 -22.96 11.93 -52.97
C ASP A 6 -21.63 11.15 -52.97
N GLY A 7 -21.71 9.81 -53.01
CA GLY A 7 -20.74 8.91 -53.64
C GLY A 7 -19.69 8.25 -52.73
N SER A 8 -19.38 6.96 -52.82
CA SER A 8 -19.97 5.83 -53.56
C SER A 8 -19.29 4.53 -53.06
N GLU A 9 -20.10 3.49 -52.90
CA GLU A 9 -19.87 2.07 -53.21
C GLU A 9 -18.59 1.30 -52.83
N ARG A 10 -18.85 0.00 -52.54
CA ARG A 10 -17.95 -1.16 -52.28
C ARG A 10 -17.69 -1.34 -50.78
N ASP A 11 -18.24 -2.33 -50.10
CA ASP A 11 -18.07 -3.74 -50.42
C ASP A 11 -19.26 -4.59 -49.93
N LYS A 12 -19.67 -5.53 -50.78
CA LYS A 12 -20.89 -6.32 -50.68
C LYS A 12 -20.50 -7.68 -50.08
N THR A 13 -20.29 -7.75 -48.77
CA THR A 13 -20.15 -9.03 -48.07
C THR A 13 -21.52 -9.63 -47.81
N THR A 14 -22.04 -10.26 -48.86
CA THR A 14 -23.18 -11.18 -48.80
C THR A 14 -22.90 -12.23 -47.71
N PRO A 15 -23.77 -12.42 -46.70
CA PRO A 15 -23.68 -13.62 -45.86
C PRO A 15 -23.91 -14.85 -46.75
N PRO A 16 -23.28 -16.01 -46.45
CA PRO A 16 -23.55 -17.22 -47.22
C PRO A 16 -25.06 -17.52 -47.16
N PRO A 17 -25.66 -18.07 -48.23
CA PRO A 17 -27.04 -18.50 -48.17
C PRO A 17 -27.08 -19.61 -47.13
N SER A 18 -27.66 -19.33 -45.96
CA SER A 18 -28.16 -20.38 -45.10
C SER A 18 -29.23 -21.10 -45.89
N SER A 19 -28.85 -22.16 -46.58
CA SER A 19 -29.74 -23.22 -47.01
C SER A 19 -30.23 -23.96 -45.76
N SER A 20 -30.86 -23.25 -44.83
CA SER A 20 -31.92 -23.83 -44.04
C SER A 20 -33.06 -23.98 -45.02
N SER A 21 -33.14 -25.15 -45.64
CA SER A 21 -34.43 -25.67 -46.07
C SER A 21 -35.41 -25.34 -44.97
N SER A 22 -36.33 -24.43 -45.25
CA SER A 22 -37.54 -24.24 -44.47
C SER A 22 -38.40 -25.49 -44.63
N SER A 23 -37.88 -26.64 -44.20
CA SER A 23 -38.70 -27.77 -43.84
C SER A 23 -39.43 -27.30 -42.59
N SER A 24 -40.67 -26.88 -42.77
CA SER A 24 -41.60 -26.68 -41.66
C SER A 24 -41.41 -27.83 -40.67
N SER A 25 -41.13 -27.51 -39.40
CA SER A 25 -40.85 -28.55 -38.41
C SER A 25 -41.96 -29.61 -38.47
N PRO A 26 -41.62 -30.91 -38.51
CA PRO A 26 -42.62 -31.97 -38.52
C PRO A 26 -43.39 -32.08 -37.18
N ILE A 27 -42.89 -31.43 -36.12
CA ILE A 27 -43.44 -31.52 -34.76
C ILE A 27 -44.93 -31.11 -34.69
N PRO A 28 -45.37 -29.94 -35.20
CA PRO A 28 -46.76 -29.51 -35.05
C PRO A 28 -47.74 -30.40 -35.81
N VAL A 29 -47.36 -30.88 -37.00
CA VAL A 29 -48.22 -31.76 -37.82
C VAL A 29 -48.44 -33.11 -37.13
N VAL A 30 -47.36 -33.73 -36.66
CA VAL A 30 -47.41 -35.01 -35.93
C VAL A 30 -48.18 -34.83 -34.61
N THR A 31 -47.90 -33.76 -33.86
CA THR A 31 -48.56 -33.49 -32.58
C THR A 31 -50.07 -33.30 -32.74
N SER A 32 -50.50 -32.51 -33.73
CA SER A 32 -51.92 -32.29 -33.99
C SER A 32 -52.62 -33.58 -34.40
N PHE A 33 -52.04 -34.35 -35.33
CA PHE A 33 -52.62 -35.62 -35.75
C PHE A 33 -52.79 -36.59 -34.59
N TRP A 34 -51.74 -36.85 -33.80
CA TRP A 34 -51.81 -37.84 -32.72
C TRP A 34 -52.70 -37.40 -31.56
N LYS A 35 -52.88 -36.09 -31.38
CA LYS A 35 -53.87 -35.53 -30.46
C LYS A 35 -55.30 -35.76 -30.94
N GLU A 36 -55.56 -35.53 -32.23
CA GLU A 36 -56.88 -35.73 -32.84
C GLU A 36 -57.24 -37.21 -33.02
N PHE A 37 -56.24 -38.04 -33.33
CA PHE A 37 -56.38 -39.49 -33.45
C PHE A 37 -56.87 -40.12 -32.14
N ASP A 38 -56.52 -39.53 -30.98
CA ASP A 38 -56.96 -39.96 -29.65
C ASP A 38 -56.84 -41.48 -29.50
N LEU A 39 -55.59 -41.94 -29.41
CA LEU A 39 -55.26 -43.36 -29.35
C LEU A 39 -56.04 -44.11 -28.26
N GLU A 40 -56.37 -43.45 -27.15
CA GLU A 40 -57.08 -44.10 -26.05
C GLU A 40 -58.55 -44.38 -26.40
N LYS A 41 -59.21 -43.42 -27.02
CA LYS A 41 -60.55 -43.62 -27.57
C LYS A 41 -60.57 -44.69 -28.66
N GLU A 42 -59.59 -44.68 -29.55
CA GLU A 42 -59.47 -45.68 -30.61
C GLU A 42 -59.24 -47.08 -30.05
N LYS A 43 -58.36 -47.25 -29.05
CA LYS A 43 -58.19 -48.53 -28.35
C LYS A 43 -59.51 -49.06 -27.78
N SER A 44 -60.29 -48.21 -27.11
CA SER A 44 -61.59 -48.63 -26.57
C SER A 44 -62.55 -49.12 -27.67
N LEU A 45 -62.54 -48.48 -28.83
CA LEU A 45 -63.35 -48.93 -29.98
C LEU A 45 -62.85 -50.29 -30.51
N LEU A 46 -61.54 -50.47 -30.58
CA LEU A 46 -60.94 -51.74 -31.01
C LEU A 46 -61.22 -52.88 -30.03
N ASP A 47 -61.21 -52.60 -28.73
CA ASP A 47 -61.57 -53.57 -27.71
C ASP A 47 -63.04 -54.00 -27.87
N GLU A 48 -63.96 -53.05 -28.07
CA GLU A 48 -65.36 -53.35 -28.33
C GLU A 48 -65.55 -54.19 -29.61
N GLN A 49 -64.86 -53.83 -30.69
CA GLN A 49 -64.87 -54.60 -31.93
C GLN A 49 -64.30 -56.01 -31.74
N GLY A 50 -63.21 -56.15 -31.00
CA GLY A 50 -62.59 -57.43 -30.67
C GLY A 50 -63.52 -58.34 -29.88
N LEU A 51 -64.20 -57.80 -28.86
CA LEU A 51 -65.21 -58.52 -28.08
C LEU A 51 -66.36 -58.99 -28.97
N ARG A 52 -66.87 -58.13 -29.86
CA ARG A 52 -67.93 -58.51 -30.81
C ARG A 52 -67.48 -59.58 -31.81
N ILE A 53 -66.23 -59.56 -32.26
CA ILE A 53 -65.69 -60.62 -33.12
C ILE A 53 -65.68 -61.95 -32.38
N ALA A 54 -65.20 -61.96 -31.13
CA ALA A 54 -65.16 -63.16 -30.30
C ALA A 54 -66.57 -63.72 -30.04
N GLU A 55 -67.53 -62.85 -29.68
CA GLU A 55 -68.93 -63.22 -29.48
C GLU A 55 -69.56 -63.80 -30.76
N ASN A 56 -69.35 -63.14 -31.91
CA ASN A 56 -69.83 -63.62 -33.20
C ASN A 56 -69.21 -64.97 -33.60
N GLN A 57 -67.95 -65.21 -33.22
CA GLN A 57 -67.29 -66.48 -33.44
C GLN A 57 -67.91 -67.59 -32.57
N GLU A 58 -68.12 -67.33 -31.28
CA GLU A 58 -68.76 -68.27 -30.36
C GLU A 58 -70.20 -68.61 -30.79
N ASN A 59 -70.99 -67.59 -31.16
CA ASN A 59 -72.37 -67.76 -31.61
C ASN A 59 -72.45 -68.62 -32.89
N SER A 60 -71.59 -68.40 -33.87
CA SER A 60 -71.54 -69.23 -35.08
C SER A 60 -71.12 -70.67 -34.78
N GLN A 61 -70.20 -70.89 -33.83
CA GLN A 61 -69.87 -72.26 -33.40
C GLN A 61 -71.07 -72.97 -32.75
N LYS A 62 -71.81 -72.28 -31.88
CA LYS A 62 -73.04 -72.82 -31.26
C LYS A 62 -74.10 -73.14 -32.31
N ASN A 63 -74.36 -72.21 -33.24
CA ASN A 63 -75.34 -72.42 -34.31
C ASN A 63 -74.97 -73.57 -35.23
N ARG A 64 -73.68 -73.69 -35.60
CA ARG A 64 -73.18 -74.80 -36.41
C ARG A 64 -73.38 -76.15 -35.74
N ARG A 65 -73.14 -76.25 -34.42
CA ARG A 65 -73.39 -77.47 -33.64
C ARG A 65 -74.88 -77.83 -33.63
N LYS A 66 -75.75 -76.84 -33.35
CA LYS A 66 -77.22 -77.02 -33.39
C LYS A 66 -77.71 -77.50 -34.75
N LEU A 67 -77.23 -76.89 -35.84
CA LEU A 67 -77.59 -77.33 -37.20
C LEU A 67 -77.12 -78.75 -37.49
N ALA A 68 -75.92 -79.13 -37.05
CA ALA A 68 -75.43 -80.50 -37.23
C ALA A 68 -76.31 -81.53 -36.49
N GLU A 69 -76.76 -81.21 -35.28
CA GLU A 69 -77.69 -82.03 -34.49
C GLU A 69 -79.07 -82.12 -35.17
N SER A 70 -79.67 -80.99 -35.52
CA SER A 70 -80.97 -80.95 -36.21
C SER A 70 -80.93 -81.70 -37.55
N THR A 71 -79.83 -81.61 -38.30
CA THR A 71 -79.64 -82.38 -39.54
C THR A 71 -79.51 -83.87 -39.28
N ARG A 72 -78.87 -84.28 -38.18
CA ARG A 72 -78.78 -85.69 -37.79
C ARG A 72 -80.15 -86.23 -37.37
N ASP A 73 -80.91 -85.47 -36.62
CA ASP A 73 -82.22 -85.89 -36.11
C ASP A 73 -83.25 -85.94 -37.25
N PHE A 74 -83.21 -84.98 -38.18
CA PHE A 74 -83.96 -85.03 -39.44
C PHE A 74 -83.69 -86.31 -40.23
N LYS A 75 -82.43 -86.78 -40.31
CA LYS A 75 -82.10 -88.04 -41.01
C LYS A 75 -82.78 -89.25 -40.38
N LYS A 76 -82.90 -89.27 -39.04
CA LYS A 76 -83.48 -90.38 -38.24
C LYS A 76 -85.00 -90.36 -38.17
N ALA A 77 -85.64 -89.24 -38.47
CA ALA A 77 -87.09 -89.07 -38.39
C ALA A 77 -87.87 -89.91 -39.43
N SER A 78 -89.15 -90.19 -39.12
CA SER A 78 -90.09 -90.88 -40.01
C SER A 78 -90.46 -90.01 -41.24
N ALA A 79 -91.12 -90.58 -42.24
CA ALA A 79 -91.48 -89.85 -43.46
C ALA A 79 -92.48 -88.71 -43.21
N GLU A 80 -93.43 -88.90 -42.29
CA GLU A 80 -94.39 -87.86 -41.88
C GLU A 80 -93.71 -86.75 -41.07
N ASP A 81 -92.83 -87.10 -40.14
CA ASP A 81 -92.11 -86.13 -39.29
C ASP A 81 -91.09 -85.30 -40.09
N LYS A 82 -90.44 -85.89 -41.10
CA LYS A 82 -89.49 -85.20 -41.99
C LYS A 82 -90.16 -84.02 -42.69
N LEU A 83 -91.40 -84.17 -43.15
CA LEU A 83 -92.12 -83.09 -43.83
C LEU A 83 -92.34 -81.89 -42.89
N GLY A 84 -92.60 -82.15 -41.60
CA GLY A 84 -92.73 -81.12 -40.57
C GLY A 84 -91.40 -80.44 -40.20
N MET A 85 -90.30 -81.20 -40.12
CA MET A 85 -88.98 -80.70 -39.73
C MET A 85 -88.23 -79.95 -40.85
N PHE A 86 -88.53 -80.25 -42.12
CA PHE A 86 -87.79 -79.74 -43.28
C PHE A 86 -87.76 -78.20 -43.34
N ASN A 87 -88.91 -77.55 -43.16
CA ASN A 87 -89.03 -76.09 -43.23
C ASN A 87 -88.21 -75.40 -42.12
N SER A 88 -88.17 -75.97 -40.92
CA SER A 88 -87.37 -75.45 -39.81
C SER A 88 -85.87 -75.61 -40.08
N LEU A 89 -85.46 -76.76 -40.63
CA LEU A 89 -84.05 -77.03 -40.93
C LEU A 89 -83.52 -76.12 -42.05
N LEU A 90 -84.30 -75.95 -43.13
CA LEU A 90 -83.93 -75.06 -44.23
C LEU A 90 -83.76 -73.62 -43.75
N LYS A 91 -84.71 -73.13 -42.93
CA LYS A 91 -84.64 -71.79 -42.33
C LYS A 91 -83.40 -71.64 -41.44
N GLY A 92 -83.06 -72.64 -40.64
CA GLY A 92 -81.85 -72.61 -39.81
C GLY A 92 -80.55 -72.51 -40.63
N TYR A 93 -80.45 -73.24 -41.76
CA TYR A 93 -79.30 -73.12 -42.66
C TYR A 93 -79.23 -71.74 -43.32
N GLN A 94 -80.36 -71.19 -43.76
CA GLN A 94 -80.43 -69.85 -44.33
C GLN A 94 -79.97 -68.78 -43.32
N GLU A 95 -80.47 -68.84 -42.09
CA GLU A 95 -80.08 -67.92 -41.02
C GLU A 95 -78.57 -67.98 -40.71
N GLU A 96 -77.95 -69.17 -40.69
CA GLU A 96 -76.51 -69.28 -40.46
C GLU A 96 -75.68 -68.72 -41.64
N VAL A 97 -76.12 -68.91 -42.89
CA VAL A 97 -75.47 -68.30 -44.06
C VAL A 97 -75.53 -66.77 -43.99
N ASP A 98 -76.68 -66.21 -43.62
CA ASP A 98 -76.85 -64.77 -43.43
C ASP A 98 -75.96 -64.25 -42.28
N ASN A 99 -75.88 -64.98 -41.17
CA ASN A 99 -75.05 -64.64 -40.02
C ASN A 99 -73.54 -64.69 -40.36
N ILE A 100 -73.10 -65.69 -41.13
CA ILE A 100 -71.72 -65.77 -41.61
C ILE A 100 -71.39 -64.55 -42.49
N THR A 101 -72.29 -64.18 -43.40
CA THR A 101 -72.12 -63.01 -44.27
C THR A 101 -72.03 -61.72 -43.47
N LYS A 102 -72.90 -61.53 -42.47
CA LYS A 102 -72.85 -60.37 -41.57
C LYS A 102 -71.55 -60.31 -40.77
N ARG A 103 -71.08 -61.44 -40.23
CA ARG A 103 -69.81 -61.52 -39.50
C ARG A 103 -68.62 -61.19 -40.39
N ALA A 104 -68.59 -61.72 -41.61
CA ALA A 104 -67.51 -61.44 -42.57
C ALA A 104 -67.42 -59.94 -42.86
N LYS A 105 -68.55 -59.32 -43.21
CA LYS A 105 -68.62 -57.86 -43.42
C LYS A 105 -68.21 -57.08 -42.18
N PHE A 106 -68.61 -57.50 -40.98
CA PHE A 106 -68.22 -56.82 -39.75
C PHE A 106 -66.69 -56.84 -39.57
N GLY A 107 -66.05 -57.99 -39.73
CA GLY A 107 -64.61 -58.13 -39.63
C GLY A 107 -63.85 -57.33 -40.70
N GLU A 108 -64.32 -57.35 -41.95
CA GLU A 108 -63.74 -56.57 -43.05
C GLU A 108 -63.82 -55.06 -42.77
N ASN A 109 -64.97 -54.57 -42.30
CA ASN A 109 -65.13 -53.16 -41.98
C ASN A 109 -64.27 -52.73 -40.78
N ALA A 110 -64.17 -53.58 -39.74
CA ALA A 110 -63.30 -53.31 -38.59
C ALA A 110 -61.82 -53.21 -39.02
N PHE A 111 -61.35 -54.13 -39.87
CA PHE A 111 -60.00 -54.09 -40.43
C PHE A 111 -59.74 -52.83 -41.26
N LEU A 112 -60.64 -52.50 -42.21
CA LEU A 112 -60.48 -51.34 -43.08
C LEU A 112 -60.49 -50.02 -42.29
N ASN A 113 -61.27 -49.94 -41.22
CA ASN A 113 -61.29 -48.76 -40.35
C ASN A 113 -59.91 -48.47 -39.75
N ILE A 114 -59.21 -49.49 -39.26
CA ILE A 114 -57.85 -49.35 -38.70
C ILE A 114 -56.85 -49.04 -39.80
N TYR A 115 -56.91 -49.79 -40.90
CA TYR A 115 -55.96 -49.66 -42.00
C TYR A 115 -55.94 -48.23 -42.55
N GLN A 116 -57.12 -47.64 -42.79
CA GLN A 116 -57.21 -46.28 -43.30
C GLN A 116 -56.60 -45.25 -42.33
N LYS A 117 -56.93 -45.33 -41.03
CA LYS A 117 -56.40 -44.38 -40.05
C LYS A 117 -54.89 -44.48 -39.86
N LEU A 118 -54.34 -45.70 -39.88
CA LEU A 118 -52.89 -45.91 -39.81
C LEU A 118 -52.18 -45.46 -41.09
N TYR A 119 -52.82 -45.63 -42.25
CA TYR A 119 -52.27 -45.18 -43.53
C TYR A 119 -52.20 -43.65 -43.63
N GLU A 120 -53.19 -42.95 -43.08
CA GLU A 120 -53.24 -41.48 -43.03
C GLU A 120 -52.34 -40.89 -41.94
N ALA A 121 -51.81 -41.70 -41.02
CA ALA A 121 -50.98 -41.23 -39.92
C ALA A 121 -49.64 -40.68 -40.43
N PRO A 122 -49.27 -39.44 -40.06
CA PRO A 122 -47.96 -38.88 -40.39
C PRO A 122 -46.86 -39.65 -39.65
N ASP A 123 -45.74 -39.86 -40.33
CA ASP A 123 -44.56 -40.50 -39.75
C ASP A 123 -44.06 -39.70 -38.52
N PRO A 124 -44.01 -40.31 -37.32
CA PRO A 124 -43.52 -39.63 -36.12
C PRO A 124 -42.00 -39.46 -36.08
N PHE A 125 -41.21 -40.22 -36.86
CA PHE A 125 -39.75 -40.21 -36.78
C PHE A 125 -39.13 -38.82 -37.06
N PRO A 126 -39.52 -38.08 -38.11
CA PRO A 126 -39.01 -36.74 -38.34
C PRO A 126 -39.25 -35.76 -37.18
N ALA A 127 -40.40 -35.85 -36.50
CA ALA A 127 -40.71 -35.03 -35.33
C ALA A 127 -39.79 -35.36 -34.15
N LEU A 128 -39.59 -36.65 -33.86
CA LEU A 128 -38.69 -37.12 -32.80
C LEU A 128 -37.23 -36.74 -33.09
N ALA A 129 -36.79 -36.86 -34.34
CA ALA A 129 -35.45 -36.45 -34.76
C ALA A 129 -35.24 -34.93 -34.57
N SER A 130 -36.25 -34.12 -34.93
CA SER A 130 -36.23 -32.67 -34.71
C SER A 130 -36.13 -32.33 -33.22
N ILE A 131 -36.84 -33.05 -32.34
CA ILE A 131 -36.77 -32.85 -30.88
C ILE A 131 -35.39 -33.21 -30.34
N ALA A 132 -34.84 -34.36 -30.73
CA ALA A 132 -33.51 -34.80 -30.30
C ALA A 132 -32.38 -33.84 -30.75
N GLU A 133 -32.52 -33.22 -31.92
CA GLU A 133 -31.61 -32.16 -32.38
C GLU A 133 -31.76 -30.87 -31.56
N GLN A 134 -33.00 -30.48 -31.24
CA GLN A 134 -33.27 -29.33 -30.38
C GLN A 134 -32.73 -29.52 -28.95
N GLU A 135 -32.82 -30.74 -28.39
CA GLU A 135 -32.30 -31.07 -27.06
C GLU A 135 -30.77 -30.98 -26.99
N ARG A 136 -30.07 -31.45 -28.04
CA ARG A 136 -28.61 -31.28 -28.15
C ARG A 136 -28.22 -29.81 -28.17
N LYS A 137 -28.89 -29.00 -28.99
CA LYS A 137 -28.65 -27.54 -29.05
C LYS A 137 -28.94 -26.85 -27.72
N LEU A 138 -30.01 -27.23 -27.03
CA LEU A 138 -30.35 -26.68 -25.73
C LEU A 138 -29.25 -26.97 -24.70
N SER A 139 -28.75 -28.22 -24.65
CA SER A 139 -27.65 -28.61 -23.76
C SER A 139 -26.36 -27.83 -24.03
N GLU A 140 -26.02 -27.58 -25.29
CA GLU A 140 -24.87 -26.76 -25.67
C GLU A 140 -25.01 -25.31 -25.17
N VAL A 141 -26.15 -24.67 -25.44
CA VAL A 141 -26.45 -23.30 -25.00
C VAL A 141 -26.43 -23.18 -23.47
N GLU A 142 -26.97 -24.16 -22.75
CA GLU A 142 -26.92 -24.17 -21.29
C GLU A 142 -25.49 -24.29 -20.75
N SER A 143 -24.64 -25.08 -21.41
CA SER A 143 -23.23 -25.22 -21.05
C SER A 143 -22.46 -23.91 -21.25
N GLU A 144 -22.68 -23.23 -22.38
CA GLU A 144 -22.11 -21.90 -22.63
C GLU A 144 -22.60 -20.86 -21.63
N ASN A 145 -23.89 -20.88 -21.28
CA ASN A 145 -24.45 -19.98 -20.28
C ASN A 145 -23.82 -20.18 -18.90
N ARG A 146 -23.55 -21.43 -18.50
CA ARG A 146 -22.82 -21.73 -17.26
C ARG A 146 -21.39 -21.19 -17.31
N LYS A 147 -20.66 -21.37 -18.41
CA LYS A 147 -19.29 -20.84 -18.58
C LYS A 147 -19.26 -19.32 -18.48
N MET A 148 -20.12 -18.63 -19.23
CA MET A 148 -20.21 -17.17 -19.21
C MET A 148 -20.52 -16.61 -17.80
N LYS A 149 -21.37 -17.31 -17.02
CA LYS A 149 -21.64 -16.91 -15.64
C LYS A 149 -20.42 -17.03 -14.73
N VAL A 150 -19.61 -18.08 -14.91
CA VAL A 150 -18.36 -18.25 -14.16
C VAL A 150 -17.37 -17.14 -14.51
N GLU A 151 -17.14 -16.88 -15.80
CA GLU A 151 -16.25 -15.80 -16.26
C GLU A 151 -16.69 -14.42 -15.75
N LEU A 152 -18.01 -14.15 -15.73
CA LEU A 152 -18.55 -12.92 -15.18
C LEU A 152 -18.29 -12.77 -13.67
N GLU A 153 -18.40 -13.85 -12.90
CA GLU A 153 -18.06 -13.82 -11.47
C GLU A 153 -16.56 -13.64 -11.25
N GLU A 154 -15.71 -14.29 -12.05
CA GLU A 154 -14.26 -14.06 -12.01
C GLU A 154 -13.91 -12.59 -12.26
N PHE A 155 -14.45 -11.98 -13.33
CA PHE A 155 -14.24 -10.56 -13.59
C PHE A 155 -14.79 -9.64 -12.49
N ARG A 156 -15.91 -10.00 -11.85
CA ARG A 156 -16.42 -9.26 -10.69
C ARG A 156 -15.43 -9.32 -9.53
N THR A 157 -14.92 -10.49 -9.21
CA THR A 157 -13.94 -10.64 -8.12
C THR A 157 -12.66 -9.85 -8.42
N GLU A 158 -12.15 -9.91 -9.65
CA GLU A 158 -10.97 -9.14 -10.07
C GLU A 158 -11.22 -7.62 -9.97
N ALA A 159 -12.38 -7.14 -10.42
CA ALA A 159 -12.74 -5.73 -10.30
C ALA A 159 -12.79 -5.26 -8.84
N THR A 160 -13.31 -6.09 -7.92
CA THR A 160 -13.29 -5.75 -6.48
C THR A 160 -11.87 -5.71 -5.92
N HIS A 161 -11.02 -6.64 -6.33
CA HIS A 161 -9.61 -6.68 -5.92
C HIS A 161 -8.85 -5.45 -6.44
N LEU A 162 -9.01 -5.08 -7.72
CA LEU A 162 -8.41 -3.88 -8.31
C LEU A 162 -8.88 -2.60 -7.59
N LYS A 163 -10.16 -2.51 -7.23
CA LYS A 163 -10.68 -1.37 -6.45
C LYS A 163 -10.02 -1.27 -5.07
N ASN A 164 -9.80 -2.40 -4.40
CA ASN A 164 -9.10 -2.43 -3.11
C ASN A 164 -7.62 -2.02 -3.27
N GLN A 165 -6.95 -2.47 -4.33
CA GLN A 165 -5.59 -2.04 -4.64
C GLN A 165 -5.51 -0.54 -4.91
N GLN A 166 -6.43 0.04 -5.69
CA GLN A 166 -6.49 1.49 -5.91
C GLN A 166 -6.62 2.27 -4.59
N SER A 167 -7.40 1.76 -3.63
CA SER A 167 -7.51 2.41 -2.32
C SER A 167 -6.20 2.40 -1.55
N THR A 168 -5.39 1.35 -1.70
CA THR A 168 -4.07 1.22 -1.08
C THR A 168 -3.07 2.16 -1.72
N ILE A 169 -3.05 2.22 -3.05
CA ILE A 169 -2.19 3.14 -3.82
C ILE A 169 -2.44 4.58 -3.38
N ARG A 170 -3.71 5.02 -3.33
CA ARG A 170 -4.05 6.38 -2.88
C ARG A 170 -3.54 6.70 -1.47
N ARG A 171 -3.60 5.73 -0.54
CA ARG A 171 -3.06 5.92 0.82
C ARG A 171 -1.55 6.03 0.84
N LEU A 172 -0.85 5.26 0.00
CA LEU A 172 0.61 5.31 -0.12
C LEU A 172 1.07 6.61 -0.78
N GLU A 173 0.39 7.06 -1.84
CA GLU A 173 0.65 8.34 -2.49
C GLU A 173 0.50 9.51 -1.51
N GLU A 174 -0.58 9.54 -0.72
CA GLU A 174 -0.80 10.55 0.31
C GLU A 174 0.30 10.54 1.38
N ARG A 175 0.73 9.34 1.82
CA ARG A 175 1.82 9.20 2.79
C ARG A 175 3.16 9.69 2.23
N ASN A 176 3.47 9.40 0.97
CA ASN A 176 4.68 9.91 0.31
C ASN A 176 4.65 11.43 0.22
N ARG A 177 3.52 12.01 -0.18
CA ARG A 177 3.34 13.46 -0.25
C ARG A 177 3.56 14.13 1.11
N GLN A 178 3.05 13.53 2.19
CA GLN A 178 3.27 14.02 3.55
C GLN A 178 4.74 13.95 3.97
N LEU A 179 5.44 12.86 3.64
CA LEU A 179 6.87 12.72 3.93
C LEU A 179 7.71 13.72 3.15
N GLU A 180 7.38 13.96 1.87
CA GLU A 180 8.02 14.99 1.05
C GLU A 180 7.84 16.38 1.63
N GLN A 181 6.61 16.74 2.06
CA GLN A 181 6.33 18.02 2.72
C GLN A 181 7.10 18.18 4.04
N GLN A 182 7.12 17.14 4.88
CA GLN A 182 7.88 17.16 6.13
C GLN A 182 9.39 17.31 5.89
N MET A 183 9.91 16.71 4.82
CA MET A 183 11.31 16.86 4.45
C MET A 183 11.62 18.27 3.96
N GLU A 184 10.75 18.85 3.13
CA GLU A 184 10.87 20.23 2.65
C GLU A 184 10.86 21.24 3.81
N GLU A 185 9.97 21.06 4.78
CA GLU A 185 9.90 21.89 5.99
C GLU A 185 11.19 21.79 6.82
N LYS A 186 11.71 20.57 7.03
CA LYS A 186 12.98 20.36 7.74
C LYS A 186 14.16 20.98 6.99
N ILE A 187 14.20 20.86 5.67
CA ILE A 187 15.24 21.47 4.84
C ILE A 187 15.18 22.99 5.00
N LYS A 188 13.98 23.58 4.92
CA LYS A 188 13.78 25.01 5.10
C LYS A 188 14.23 25.48 6.49
N GLU A 189 13.86 24.75 7.55
CA GLU A 189 14.30 25.05 8.91
C GLU A 189 15.82 25.00 9.06
N VAL A 190 16.47 23.95 8.53
CA VAL A 190 17.94 23.82 8.55
C VAL A 190 18.62 24.95 7.78
N VAL A 191 18.08 25.32 6.62
CA VAL A 191 18.59 26.45 5.82
C VAL A 191 18.46 27.77 6.58
N GLU A 192 17.30 28.04 7.20
CA GLU A 192 17.09 29.24 8.01
C GLU A 192 18.04 29.30 9.21
N ILE A 193 18.24 28.19 9.93
CA ILE A 193 19.21 28.09 11.03
C ILE A 193 20.62 28.38 10.51
N LYS A 194 21.03 27.78 9.40
CA LYS A 194 22.37 27.96 8.85
C LYS A 194 22.60 29.40 8.38
N GLN A 195 21.58 30.03 7.78
CA GLN A 195 21.64 31.42 7.34
C GLN A 195 21.73 32.38 8.53
N ARG A 196 20.98 32.13 9.61
CA ARG A 196 21.08 32.89 10.87
C ARG A 196 22.48 32.76 11.49
N ASN A 197 23.00 31.54 11.60
CA ASN A 197 24.32 31.29 12.17
C ASN A 197 25.43 31.98 11.37
N LEU A 198 25.36 31.90 10.03
CA LEU A 198 26.31 32.58 9.15
C LEU A 198 26.25 34.11 9.29
N ALA A 199 25.04 34.67 9.44
CA ALA A 199 24.87 36.10 9.68
C ALA A 199 25.47 36.53 11.03
N GLU A 200 25.25 35.75 12.09
CA GLU A 200 25.86 35.99 13.41
C GLU A 200 27.38 35.89 13.37
N GLU A 201 27.94 34.90 12.68
CA GLU A 201 29.39 34.73 12.52
C GLU A 201 30.02 35.90 11.74
N ASN A 202 29.37 36.33 10.65
CA ASN A 202 29.79 37.50 9.88
C ASN A 202 29.76 38.78 10.74
N GLN A 203 28.72 38.95 11.56
CA GLN A 203 28.60 40.10 12.47
C GLN A 203 29.74 40.09 13.52
N LYS A 204 29.98 38.94 14.17
CA LYS A 204 31.09 38.78 15.13
C LYS A 204 32.44 39.07 14.48
N THR A 205 32.65 38.61 13.26
CA THR A 205 33.89 38.87 12.51
C THR A 205 34.07 40.37 12.25
N LEU A 206 33.00 41.07 11.87
CA LEU A 206 33.03 42.51 11.65
C LEU A 206 33.31 43.29 12.94
N GLU A 207 32.72 42.88 14.06
CA GLU A 207 32.98 43.45 15.39
C GLU A 207 34.44 43.23 15.81
N LEU A 208 34.98 42.02 15.64
CA LEU A 208 36.41 41.74 15.91
C LEU A 208 37.35 42.60 15.07
N LEU A 209 37.03 42.84 13.79
CA LEU A 209 37.82 43.73 12.93
C LEU A 209 37.75 45.19 13.40
N LYS A 210 36.58 45.65 13.87
CA LYS A 210 36.43 46.99 14.46
C LYS A 210 37.24 47.12 15.75
N ASP A 211 37.16 46.14 16.64
CA ASP A 211 37.92 46.08 17.88
C ASP A 211 39.43 46.09 17.62
N ARG A 212 39.89 45.34 16.61
CA ARG A 212 41.29 45.35 16.19
C ARG A 212 41.72 46.75 15.73
N ARG A 213 40.95 47.42 14.87
CA ARG A 213 41.24 48.79 14.43
C ARG A 213 41.25 49.78 15.60
N LEU A 214 40.32 49.65 16.54
CA LEU A 214 40.29 50.48 17.74
C LEU A 214 41.53 50.26 18.60
N LYS A 215 41.96 49.00 18.80
CA LYS A 215 43.20 48.68 19.51
C LYS A 215 44.44 49.26 18.82
N GLU A 216 44.53 49.14 17.49
CA GLU A 216 45.62 49.73 16.71
C GLU A 216 45.65 51.26 16.89
N LYS A 217 44.48 51.92 16.86
CA LYS A 217 44.36 53.36 17.10
C LYS A 217 44.70 53.77 18.53
N ILE A 218 44.28 52.98 19.53
CA ILE A 218 44.66 53.19 20.94
C ILE A 218 46.17 53.05 21.08
N GLY A 219 46.79 52.03 20.48
CA GLY A 219 48.24 51.85 20.49
C GLY A 219 48.96 53.06 19.92
N PHE A 220 48.57 53.49 18.72
CA PHE A 220 49.13 54.70 18.08
C PHE A 220 49.00 55.95 18.95
N LEU A 221 47.81 56.23 19.49
CA LEU A 221 47.61 57.39 20.37
C LEU A 221 48.39 57.27 21.69
N THR A 222 48.60 56.07 22.19
CA THR A 222 49.40 55.83 23.39
C THR A 222 50.87 56.10 23.12
N ASP A 223 51.41 55.64 21.99
CA ASP A 223 52.79 55.90 21.58
C ASP A 223 53.04 57.41 21.38
N GLU A 224 52.09 58.11 20.73
CA GLU A 224 52.13 59.56 20.55
C GLU A 224 52.09 60.31 21.89
N LEU A 225 51.25 59.84 22.82
CA LEU A 225 51.14 60.39 24.17
C LEU A 225 52.43 60.14 24.96
N GLU A 226 53.04 58.96 24.87
CA GLU A 226 54.30 58.64 25.52
C GLU A 226 55.46 59.47 24.96
N LYS A 227 55.54 59.63 23.63
CA LYS A 227 56.52 60.49 22.98
C LYS A 227 56.38 61.93 23.43
N THR A 228 55.16 62.47 23.41
CA THR A 228 54.87 63.84 23.88
C THR A 228 55.22 63.99 25.35
N LYS A 229 54.90 63.00 26.19
CA LYS A 229 55.25 62.98 27.61
C LYS A 229 56.77 62.97 27.80
N ALA A 230 57.51 62.17 27.04
CA ALA A 230 58.97 62.11 27.09
C ALA A 230 59.60 63.45 26.68
N ASP A 231 59.08 64.08 25.62
CA ASP A 231 59.53 65.39 25.18
C ASP A 231 59.21 66.50 26.20
N ASN A 232 58.05 66.44 26.86
CA ASN A 232 57.71 67.32 27.98
C ASN A 232 58.66 67.14 29.18
N VAL A 233 59.03 65.91 29.55
CA VAL A 233 60.01 65.65 30.61
C VAL A 233 61.39 66.23 30.24
N LYS A 234 61.83 66.06 28.99
CA LYS A 234 63.08 66.68 28.51
C LYS A 234 63.01 68.21 28.56
N LEU A 235 61.87 68.79 28.18
CA LEU A 235 61.67 70.24 28.23
C LEU A 235 61.70 70.75 29.67
N TYR A 236 61.04 70.05 30.60
CA TYR A 236 61.13 70.34 32.03
C TYR A 236 62.58 70.29 32.52
N GLY A 237 63.35 69.26 32.13
CA GLY A 237 64.78 69.17 32.43
C GLY A 237 65.59 70.35 31.89
N LYS A 238 65.29 70.84 30.68
CA LYS A 238 65.92 72.05 30.11
C LYS A 238 65.54 73.32 30.86
N ILE A 239 64.26 73.49 31.20
CA ILE A 239 63.78 74.64 31.98
C ILE A 239 64.46 74.67 33.35
N ARG A 240 64.52 73.53 34.04
CA ARG A 240 65.19 73.39 35.33
C ARG A 240 66.69 73.65 35.23
N TYR A 241 67.36 73.14 34.20
CA TYR A 241 68.77 73.44 33.94
C TYR A 241 69.00 74.93 33.69
N VAL A 242 68.16 75.60 32.90
CA VAL A 242 68.26 77.04 32.64
C VAL A 242 67.93 77.86 33.89
N GLN A 243 66.95 77.45 34.70
CA GLN A 243 66.63 78.07 35.99
C GLN A 243 67.80 77.96 36.97
N ASP A 244 68.39 76.77 37.15
CA ASP A 244 69.58 76.56 37.98
C ASP A 244 70.78 77.37 37.45
N TYR A 245 70.98 77.42 36.12
CA TYR A 245 72.09 78.18 35.50
C TYR A 245 71.89 79.71 35.54
N ASN A 246 70.64 80.20 35.49
CA ASN A 246 70.33 81.61 35.73
C ASN A 246 70.46 81.97 37.21
N HIS A 247 70.18 81.04 38.12
CA HIS A 247 70.36 81.26 39.56
C HIS A 247 71.84 81.47 39.92
N ASP A 248 72.78 80.91 39.14
CA ASP A 248 74.23 81.09 39.29
C ASP A 248 74.81 82.34 38.60
N LYS A 249 74.07 83.03 37.72
CA LYS A 249 74.57 84.18 36.93
C LYS A 249 73.87 85.53 37.13
N VAL A 250 73.09 85.72 38.20
CA VAL A 250 72.54 87.03 38.55
C VAL A 250 73.01 87.50 39.93
N VAL A 251 74.26 87.94 39.99
CA VAL A 251 74.66 89.05 40.87
C VAL A 251 74.65 90.32 40.01
N SER A 252 73.73 91.23 40.34
CA SER A 252 73.76 92.67 40.04
C SER A 252 73.44 93.12 38.61
N ARG A 253 72.19 93.60 38.40
CA ARG A 253 71.84 95.01 38.09
C ARG A 253 70.48 95.10 37.40
N GLY A 254 69.65 96.02 37.91
CA GLY A 254 68.64 96.71 37.10
C GLY A 254 67.19 96.33 37.41
N SER A 255 66.49 97.24 38.08
CA SER A 255 65.06 97.23 38.35
C SER A 255 64.22 96.78 37.17
N LYS A 256 63.50 95.67 37.34
CA LYS A 256 62.39 95.27 36.46
C LYS A 256 61.09 95.37 37.27
N LYS A 257 60.22 96.22 36.75
CA LYS A 257 58.89 96.57 37.24
C LYS A 257 58.05 95.29 37.39
N TYR A 258 57.67 94.97 38.62
CA TYR A 258 56.57 94.05 38.94
C TYR A 258 55.26 94.68 38.42
N VAL A 259 54.31 93.91 37.90
CA VAL A 259 53.15 93.32 38.62
C VAL A 259 52.23 92.82 37.48
N GLU A 260 51.52 91.69 37.46
CA GLU A 260 51.30 90.51 38.31
C GLU A 260 50.65 89.49 37.35
N ASP A 261 51.06 88.22 37.37
CA ASP A 261 50.35 87.14 36.65
C ASP A 261 49.77 86.18 37.69
N VAL A 262 48.44 86.23 37.84
CA VAL A 262 47.64 85.47 38.80
C VAL A 262 47.09 84.25 38.09
N GLU A 263 47.86 83.18 37.92
CA GLU A 263 47.32 81.88 37.48
C GLU A 263 48.23 80.66 37.75
N SER A 264 48.73 80.48 38.99
CA SER A 264 49.66 79.37 39.31
C SER A 264 48.99 78.12 39.94
N GLY A 265 47.67 78.05 40.03
CA GLY A 265 46.98 76.92 40.70
C GLY A 265 47.02 75.61 39.90
N PHE A 266 46.79 75.68 38.58
CA PHE A 266 46.74 74.50 37.70
C PHE A 266 48.13 74.10 37.17
N SER A 267 49.05 75.06 37.06
CA SER A 267 50.44 74.80 36.62
C SER A 267 51.22 73.96 37.64
N SER A 268 50.98 74.17 38.94
CA SER A 268 51.70 73.48 40.02
C SER A 268 51.54 71.95 39.99
N ASP A 269 50.34 71.44 39.72
CA ASP A 269 50.08 69.99 39.66
C ASP A 269 50.74 69.35 38.43
N VAL A 270 50.69 70.06 37.30
CA VAL A 270 51.34 69.64 36.06
C VAL A 270 52.85 69.64 36.25
N GLU A 271 53.40 70.69 36.85
CA GLU A 271 54.80 70.84 37.17
C GLU A 271 55.27 69.76 38.16
N SER A 272 54.51 69.52 39.24
CA SER A 272 54.79 68.48 40.24
C SER A 272 54.79 67.08 39.65
N LYS A 273 53.90 66.81 38.69
CA LYS A 273 53.84 65.54 37.97
C LYS A 273 55.10 65.32 37.13
N TYR A 274 55.53 66.31 36.35
CA TYR A 274 56.74 66.20 35.52
C TYR A 274 58.02 66.26 36.35
N LYS A 275 58.03 67.03 37.43
CA LYS A 275 59.08 67.05 38.46
C LYS A 275 59.31 65.66 39.05
N LYS A 276 58.24 65.02 39.53
CA LYS A 276 58.32 63.67 40.10
C LYS A 276 58.81 62.65 39.07
N ILE A 277 58.31 62.70 37.83
CA ILE A 277 58.76 61.80 36.75
C ILE A 277 60.25 62.01 36.45
N TYR A 278 60.70 63.26 36.41
CA TYR A 278 62.11 63.61 36.18
C TYR A 278 63.03 63.19 37.34
N GLU A 279 62.61 63.41 38.59
CA GLU A 279 63.34 62.98 39.79
C GLU A 279 63.43 61.45 39.88
N ASP A 280 62.33 60.74 39.59
CA ASP A 280 62.30 59.27 39.55
C ASP A 280 63.21 58.70 38.44
N ASP A 281 63.32 59.38 37.29
CA ASP A 281 64.19 58.96 36.16
C ASP A 281 65.68 59.25 36.42
N ILE A 282 65.99 60.27 37.23
CA ILE A 282 67.37 60.64 37.63
C ILE A 282 67.85 59.87 38.87
N ASN A 283 66.93 59.32 39.67
CA ASN A 283 67.27 58.65 40.91
C ASN A 283 67.96 57.27 40.66
N PRO A 284 69.24 57.10 41.02
CA PRO A 284 69.99 55.87 40.77
C PRO A 284 69.42 54.63 41.50
N PHE A 285 68.67 54.81 42.59
CA PHE A 285 68.08 53.71 43.36
C PHE A 285 66.71 53.24 42.81
N ALA A 286 65.96 54.12 42.16
CA ALA A 286 64.68 53.77 41.52
C ALA A 286 64.90 52.89 40.28
N ALA A 287 65.88 53.24 39.46
CA ALA A 287 66.29 52.44 38.31
C ALA A 287 66.84 51.05 38.72
N PHE A 288 67.62 50.99 39.81
CA PHE A 288 68.20 49.73 40.32
C PHE A 288 67.14 48.79 40.90
N SER A 289 66.23 49.28 41.75
CA SER A 289 65.17 48.45 42.36
C SER A 289 64.17 47.90 41.33
N LYS A 290 63.89 48.66 40.26
CA LYS A 290 63.08 48.20 39.12
C LYS A 290 63.79 47.09 38.34
N LYS A 291 65.08 47.26 38.08
CA LYS A 291 65.93 46.29 37.37
C LYS A 291 66.12 44.99 38.16
N GLU A 292 66.26 45.06 39.48
CA GLU A 292 66.36 43.88 40.36
C GLU A 292 65.05 43.07 40.37
N ARG A 293 63.89 43.74 40.44
CA ARG A 293 62.57 43.07 40.39
C ARG A 293 62.35 42.37 39.04
N GLU A 294 62.77 42.98 37.93
CA GLU A 294 62.69 42.37 36.59
C GLU A 294 63.66 41.21 36.40
N GLN A 295 64.86 41.28 36.99
CA GLN A 295 65.85 40.18 36.96
C GLN A 295 65.36 38.98 37.78
N ARG A 296 64.80 39.17 38.99
CA ARG A 296 64.21 38.06 39.76
C ARG A 296 63.04 37.36 39.03
N ILE A 297 62.31 38.08 38.18
CA ILE A 297 61.23 37.50 37.36
C ILE A 297 61.78 36.76 36.13
N LYS A 298 62.94 37.20 35.60
CA LYS A 298 63.63 36.55 34.48
C LYS A 298 64.47 35.33 34.89
N ASP A 299 64.96 35.28 36.13
CA ASP A 299 65.76 34.16 36.67
C ASP A 299 64.91 32.96 37.14
N LEU A 300 63.58 33.03 37.05
CA LEU A 300 62.71 31.86 37.27
C LEU A 300 62.74 30.94 36.04
N GLY A 301 63.08 29.67 36.27
CA GLY A 301 63.11 28.66 35.23
C GLY A 301 61.78 28.53 34.48
N ILE A 302 61.83 28.14 33.20
CA ILE A 302 60.66 28.03 32.30
C ILE A 302 59.52 27.19 32.93
N ARG A 303 59.87 26.16 33.73
CA ARG A 303 58.91 25.30 34.43
C ARG A 303 58.19 26.01 35.59
N ASP A 304 58.88 26.85 36.35
CA ASP A 304 58.28 27.64 37.44
C ASP A 304 57.40 28.75 36.88
N ARG A 305 57.76 29.33 35.74
CA ARG A 305 56.98 30.38 35.07
C ARG A 305 55.63 29.87 34.55
N ILE A 306 55.62 28.66 33.97
CA ILE A 306 54.40 28.00 33.51
C ILE A 306 53.55 27.56 34.69
N THR A 307 54.15 27.03 35.76
CA THR A 307 53.43 26.60 36.98
C THR A 307 52.80 27.78 37.70
N LEU A 308 53.52 28.89 37.85
CA LEU A 308 52.98 30.11 38.47
C LEU A 308 51.89 30.77 37.61
N SER A 309 52.03 30.75 36.29
CA SER A 309 51.03 31.29 35.35
C SER A 309 49.75 30.45 35.33
N SER A 310 49.88 29.13 35.19
CA SER A 310 48.75 28.18 35.20
C SER A 310 48.07 28.13 36.57
N GLY A 311 48.83 28.17 37.66
CA GLY A 311 48.31 28.27 39.03
C GLY A 311 47.53 29.55 39.27
N ARG A 312 48.07 30.72 38.88
CA ARG A 312 47.33 32.00 38.99
C ARG A 312 46.07 32.04 38.12
N PHE A 313 46.12 31.45 36.93
CA PHE A 313 44.98 31.41 36.02
C PHE A 313 43.84 30.52 36.55
N LEU A 314 44.16 29.34 37.06
CA LEU A 314 43.19 28.42 37.65
C LEU A 314 42.62 28.95 38.97
N LEU A 315 43.45 29.53 39.86
CA LEU A 315 42.97 30.06 41.15
C LEU A 315 42.29 31.44 41.02
N GLY A 316 42.63 32.23 40.00
CA GLY A 316 42.14 33.60 39.83
C GLY A 316 40.76 33.73 39.17
N ASN A 317 40.30 32.71 38.42
CA ASN A 317 39.06 32.80 37.67
C ASN A 317 38.01 31.78 38.16
N LYS A 318 36.84 32.28 38.61
CA LYS A 318 35.73 31.42 39.09
C LYS A 318 35.25 30.43 38.03
N TYR A 319 35.24 30.82 36.76
CA TYR A 319 34.79 29.96 35.66
C TYR A 319 35.79 28.85 35.33
N ALA A 320 37.10 29.13 35.44
CA ALA A 320 38.13 28.12 35.22
C ALA A 320 38.07 27.02 36.28
N ARG A 321 37.76 27.37 37.54
CA ARG A 321 37.54 26.40 38.63
C ARG A 321 36.31 25.52 38.37
N THR A 322 35.20 26.13 37.98
CA THR A 322 33.98 25.37 37.64
C THR A 322 34.19 24.44 36.46
N PHE A 323 34.89 24.90 35.41
CA PHE A 323 35.22 24.09 34.25
C PHE A 323 36.11 22.89 34.60
N ALA A 324 37.18 23.10 35.38
CA ALA A 324 38.07 22.01 35.82
C ALA A 324 37.32 20.97 36.69
N PHE A 325 36.41 21.41 37.55
CA PHE A 325 35.57 20.53 38.36
C PHE A 325 34.65 19.64 37.51
N PHE A 326 33.91 20.22 36.56
CA PHE A 326 33.06 19.42 35.66
C PHE A 326 33.86 18.55 34.70
N TYR A 327 35.02 19.01 34.24
CA TYR A 327 35.91 18.22 33.39
C TYR A 327 36.42 16.96 34.10
N THR A 328 36.85 17.09 35.37
CA THR A 328 37.28 15.92 36.16
C THR A 328 36.14 14.95 36.42
N ILE A 329 34.94 15.45 36.76
CA ILE A 329 33.75 14.59 36.94
C ILE A 329 33.37 13.89 35.63
N GLY A 330 33.33 14.62 34.51
CA GLY A 330 33.01 14.05 33.20
C GLY A 330 34.00 12.98 32.77
N LEU A 331 35.29 13.19 33.03
CA LEU A 331 36.33 12.19 32.77
C LEU A 331 36.14 10.95 33.63
N HIS A 332 35.80 11.09 34.92
CA HIS A 332 35.50 9.95 35.78
C HIS A 332 34.27 9.19 35.28
N VAL A 333 33.16 9.88 34.96
CA VAL A 333 31.95 9.23 34.41
C VAL A 333 32.26 8.48 33.11
N LEU A 334 33.08 9.06 32.23
CA LEU A 334 33.48 8.42 30.98
C LEU A 334 34.30 7.16 31.22
N VAL A 335 35.29 7.22 32.13
CA VAL A 335 36.10 6.05 32.49
C VAL A 335 35.24 4.97 33.15
N PHE A 336 34.37 5.33 34.10
CA PHE A 336 33.43 4.38 34.72
C PHE A 336 32.46 3.77 33.71
N THR A 337 31.98 4.56 32.74
CA THR A 337 31.10 4.05 31.66
C THR A 337 31.85 3.10 30.75
N CYS A 338 33.10 3.41 30.42
CA CYS A 338 33.96 2.55 29.59
C CYS A 338 34.25 1.22 30.31
N LEU A 339 34.60 1.27 31.60
CA LEU A 339 34.81 0.10 32.44
C LEU A 339 33.52 -0.71 32.63
N TYR A 340 32.37 -0.07 32.84
CA TYR A 340 31.08 -0.74 32.94
C TYR A 340 30.69 -1.43 31.63
N ARG A 341 30.89 -0.78 30.49
CA ARG A 341 30.64 -1.37 29.17
C ARG A 341 31.56 -2.56 28.89
N MET A 342 32.86 -2.46 29.21
CA MET A 342 33.79 -3.60 29.11
C MET A 342 33.41 -4.74 30.06
N SER A 343 32.99 -4.43 31.29
CA SER A 343 32.50 -5.43 32.25
C SER A 343 31.23 -6.13 31.76
N ALA A 344 30.25 -5.38 31.23
CA ALA A 344 28.99 -5.94 30.73
C ALA A 344 29.21 -6.81 29.48
N LEU A 345 30.12 -6.41 28.59
CA LEU A 345 30.53 -7.23 27.43
C LEU A 345 31.27 -8.49 27.86
N SER A 346 32.14 -8.41 28.89
CA SER A 346 32.82 -9.58 29.46
C SER A 346 31.85 -10.57 30.10
N TYR A 347 30.83 -10.09 30.82
CA TYR A 347 29.76 -10.91 31.39
C TYR A 347 28.92 -11.64 30.33
N LEU A 348 28.56 -10.96 29.24
CA LEU A 348 27.84 -11.59 28.12
C LEU A 348 28.70 -12.62 27.37
N SER A 349 30.02 -12.41 27.30
CA SER A 349 30.96 -13.36 26.68
C SER A 349 31.18 -14.64 27.50
N HIS A 350 30.93 -14.62 28.82
CA HIS A 350 31.04 -15.81 29.70
C HIS A 350 29.68 -16.44 30.04
N GLY A 351 28.55 -15.83 29.68
CA GLY A 351 27.20 -16.33 29.97
C GLY A 351 26.55 -17.19 28.87
N ALA A 352 27.28 -17.51 27.80
CA ALA A 352 26.77 -18.24 26.63
C ALA A 352 27.18 -19.73 26.57
N GLU A 353 27.89 -20.25 27.57
CA GLU A 353 28.07 -21.69 27.79
C GLU A 353 27.57 -22.02 29.21
N GLU A 354 26.36 -22.55 29.33
CA GLU A 354 25.95 -23.57 30.31
C GLU A 354 24.43 -23.74 30.32
N THR A 355 23.91 -24.74 29.60
CA THR A 355 22.63 -25.44 29.88
C THR A 355 22.78 -26.92 29.45
N PRO A 356 22.05 -27.87 30.06
CA PRO A 356 22.61 -28.89 30.96
C PRO A 356 22.72 -30.28 30.31
N VAL A 357 23.73 -31.07 30.70
CA VAL A 357 23.75 -32.51 30.42
C VAL A 357 23.51 -33.28 31.72
N THR A 358 22.39 -33.98 31.72
CA THR A 358 21.96 -35.01 32.66
C THR A 358 22.95 -36.17 32.72
N GLU A 359 23.50 -36.48 33.89
CA GLU A 359 23.96 -37.84 34.21
C GLU A 359 23.17 -38.37 35.40
N THR A 360 22.25 -39.28 35.08
CA THR A 360 21.65 -40.22 36.03
C THR A 360 22.56 -41.43 36.07
N THR A 361 23.18 -41.77 37.20
CA THR A 361 23.36 -43.17 37.63
C THR A 361 23.87 -43.27 39.08
N THR A 362 22.96 -43.78 39.91
CA THR A 362 23.16 -44.75 41.00
C THR A 362 23.90 -44.35 42.28
N ASN A 363 23.07 -44.11 43.30
CA ASN A 363 23.30 -44.45 44.70
C ASN A 363 23.75 -45.91 44.88
N LEU A 364 24.65 -46.18 45.82
CA LEU A 364 24.39 -46.91 47.09
C LEU A 364 25.69 -46.98 47.96
N PRO A 365 25.60 -47.32 49.27
CA PRO A 365 26.31 -46.64 50.35
C PRO A 365 27.45 -47.47 50.96
N ARG A 366 28.26 -46.82 51.81
CA ARG A 366 29.17 -47.52 52.74
C ARG A 366 28.38 -48.27 53.81
N GLY A 367 28.66 -49.57 53.97
CA GLY A 367 28.32 -50.33 55.18
C GLY A 367 28.54 -51.84 55.05
N PHE A 368 29.66 -52.32 55.60
CA PHE A 368 30.11 -53.71 55.87
C PHE A 368 30.55 -54.60 54.70
#